data_AF-A0A961MTS0-F1
#
_entry.id   AF-A0A961MTS0-F1
#
_cell.length_a   1.000
_cell.length_b   1.000
_cell.length_c   1.000
_cell.angle_alpha   90.00
_cell.angle_beta   90.00
_cell.angle_gamma   90.00
#
_symmetry.space_group_name_H-M   'P 1'
#
loop_
_entity.id
_entity.type
_entity.pdbx_description
1 polymer ?
#
loop_
_entity_poly.entity_id
_entity_poly.type
_entity_poly.pdbx_seq_one_letter_code
_entity_poly.pdbx_strand_id
1 'polypeptide(L)'
;MDDTLKAALGILAAVAVAVVLLALVVQTIRRERRIRADLQAFARERGLRFDGQGRSGGDPARFTLSGDETGLVIDIIRSQSRKSGGTTRSIPGSTRISLPDPRFAGGLAVYSAHHDPATAAAASQLLGIFDNDLSRSLLSRVIGAEYGTHLGQLQAFDAPPGLAVTILATADPAQQFDTAAIAEALATIPHHRKAEPMILLGETGLKLRLAQDITDTETLAGILDTFTALQSRLR
;
A
#
# COMPACT_ATOMS: atom_id res chain seq x y z
N MET A 1 -53.49 24.72 -6.58
CA MET A 1 -52.84 23.40 -6.65
C MET A 1 -53.24 22.66 -5.40
N ASP A 2 -54.14 21.68 -5.54
CA ASP A 2 -54.75 20.98 -4.42
C ASP A 2 -53.70 20.31 -3.54
N ASP A 3 -53.95 20.30 -2.23
CA ASP A 3 -53.03 19.72 -1.25
C ASP A 3 -52.84 18.21 -1.45
N THR A 4 -53.80 17.54 -2.10
CA THR A 4 -53.70 16.15 -2.56
C THR A 4 -52.63 15.95 -3.63
N LEU A 5 -52.50 16.88 -4.59
CA LEU A 5 -51.48 16.82 -5.65
C LEU A 5 -50.08 17.06 -5.07
N LYS A 6 -49.95 18.01 -4.12
CA LYS A 6 -48.69 18.24 -3.39
C LYS A 6 -48.27 17.00 -2.59
N ALA A 7 -49.20 16.36 -1.91
CA ALA A 7 -48.93 15.13 -1.15
C ALA A 7 -48.50 13.97 -2.07
N ALA A 8 -49.19 13.77 -3.20
CA ALA A 8 -48.83 12.75 -4.18
C ALA A 8 -47.45 12.99 -4.79
N LEU A 9 -47.13 14.24 -5.17
CA LEU A 9 -45.80 14.64 -5.65
C LEU A 9 -44.72 14.42 -4.58
N GLY A 10 -45.00 14.73 -3.32
CA GLY A 10 -44.09 14.51 -2.19
C GLY A 10 -43.77 13.02 -1.99
N ILE A 11 -44.78 12.16 -2.04
CA ILE A 11 -44.60 10.70 -1.93
C ILE A 11 -43.78 10.18 -3.11
N LEU A 12 -44.10 10.60 -4.33
CA LEU A 12 -43.40 10.15 -5.54
C LEU A 12 -41.93 10.58 -5.53
N ALA A 13 -41.65 11.81 -5.07
CA ALA A 13 -40.28 12.29 -4.87
C ALA A 13 -39.53 11.47 -3.81
N ALA A 14 -40.17 11.15 -2.68
CA ALA A 14 -39.56 10.33 -1.63
C ALA A 14 -39.24 8.91 -2.12
N VAL A 15 -40.15 8.29 -2.87
CA VAL A 15 -39.93 6.97 -3.48
C VAL A 15 -38.79 7.02 -4.48
N ALA A 16 -38.72 8.03 -5.35
CA ALA A 16 -37.63 8.19 -6.30
C ALA A 16 -36.26 8.30 -5.60
N VAL A 17 -36.16 9.11 -4.54
CA VAL A 17 -34.93 9.22 -3.74
C VAL A 17 -34.55 7.88 -3.10
N ALA A 18 -35.51 7.16 -2.52
CA ALA A 18 -35.26 5.85 -1.93
C ALA A 18 -34.73 4.83 -2.94
N VAL A 19 -35.28 4.80 -4.16
CA VAL A 19 -34.83 3.92 -5.25
C VAL A 19 -33.40 4.27 -5.68
N VAL A 20 -33.06 5.55 -5.82
CA VAL A 20 -31.70 5.99 -6.17
C VAL A 20 -30.69 5.60 -5.09
N LEU A 21 -31.02 5.83 -3.81
CA LEU A 21 -30.17 5.43 -2.70
C LEU A 21 -29.94 3.91 -2.66
N LEU A 22 -31.01 3.12 -2.86
CA LEU A 22 -30.90 1.66 -2.92
C LEU A 22 -30.03 1.20 -4.10
N ALA A 23 -30.17 1.81 -5.27
CA ALA A 23 -29.36 1.49 -6.44
C ALA A 23 -27.86 1.73 -6.20
N LEU A 24 -27.51 2.85 -5.53
CA LEU A 24 -26.12 3.15 -5.15
C LEU A 24 -25.54 2.14 -4.16
N VAL A 25 -26.33 1.71 -3.18
CA VAL A 25 -25.93 0.66 -2.22
C VAL A 25 -25.68 -0.66 -2.95
N VAL A 26 -26.62 -1.09 -3.81
CA VAL A 26 -26.49 -2.34 -4.58
C VAL A 26 -25.29 -2.29 -5.52
N GLN A 27 -25.04 -1.17 -6.19
CA GLN A 27 -23.89 -1.00 -7.07
C GLN A 27 -22.56 -1.13 -6.31
N THR A 28 -22.49 -0.56 -5.11
CA THR A 28 -21.30 -0.65 -4.25
C THR A 28 -21.04 -2.09 -3.81
N ILE A 29 -22.08 -2.82 -3.39
CA ILE A 29 -21.99 -4.24 -3.00
C ILE A 29 -21.57 -5.10 -4.19
N ARG A 30 -22.15 -4.86 -5.37
CA ARG A 30 -21.78 -5.60 -6.60
C ARG A 30 -20.33 -5.37 -6.99
N ARG A 31 -19.83 -4.14 -6.88
CA ARG A 31 -18.42 -3.81 -7.16
C ARG A 31 -17.48 -4.53 -6.20
N GLU A 32 -17.80 -4.56 -4.92
CA GLU A 32 -16.97 -5.24 -3.91
C GLU A 32 -16.96 -6.77 -4.14
N ARG A 33 -18.10 -7.36 -4.49
CA ARG A 33 -18.20 -8.78 -4.86
C ARG A 33 -17.39 -9.12 -6.10
N ARG A 34 -17.42 -8.28 -7.14
CA ARG A 34 -16.60 -8.47 -8.36
C ARG A 34 -15.11 -8.44 -8.02
N ILE A 35 -14.65 -7.41 -7.32
CA ILE A 35 -13.24 -7.30 -6.91
C ILE A 35 -12.79 -8.51 -6.10
N ARG A 36 -13.63 -9.00 -5.17
CA ARG A 36 -13.33 -10.21 -4.41
C ARG A 36 -13.21 -11.44 -5.31
N ALA A 37 -14.13 -11.60 -6.26
CA ALA A 37 -14.11 -12.72 -7.20
C ALA A 37 -12.89 -12.67 -8.13
N ASP A 38 -12.53 -11.48 -8.61
CA ASP A 38 -11.37 -11.26 -9.49
C ASP A 38 -10.07 -11.57 -8.75
N LEU A 39 -9.90 -11.06 -7.52
CA LEU A 39 -8.73 -11.38 -6.68
C LEU A 39 -8.65 -12.87 -6.29
N GLN A 40 -9.79 -13.51 -6.04
CA GLN A 40 -9.84 -14.95 -5.76
C GLN A 40 -9.50 -15.78 -7.01
N ALA A 41 -9.89 -15.33 -8.21
CA ALA A 41 -9.51 -15.96 -9.47
C ALA A 41 -8.01 -15.81 -9.72
N PHE A 42 -7.48 -14.58 -9.58
CA PHE A 42 -6.05 -14.29 -9.67
C PHE A 42 -5.21 -15.12 -8.69
N ALA A 43 -5.65 -15.22 -7.42
CA ALA A 43 -4.99 -16.05 -6.43
C ALA A 43 -4.92 -17.51 -6.88
N ARG A 44 -6.02 -18.09 -7.36
CA ARG A 44 -6.04 -19.48 -7.86
C ARG A 44 -5.12 -19.69 -9.05
N GLU A 45 -5.12 -18.76 -10.01
CA GLU A 45 -4.26 -18.83 -11.19
C GLU A 45 -2.78 -18.81 -10.82
N ARG A 46 -2.40 -17.99 -9.83
CA ARG A 46 -1.02 -17.87 -9.33
C ARG A 46 -0.66 -18.90 -8.25
N GLY A 47 -1.53 -19.87 -7.95
CA GLY A 47 -1.28 -20.87 -6.89
C GLY A 47 -1.22 -20.28 -5.47
N LEU A 48 -1.87 -19.14 -5.25
CA LEU A 48 -1.93 -18.44 -3.96
C LEU A 48 -3.24 -18.74 -3.22
N ARG A 49 -3.17 -18.76 -1.90
CA ARG A 49 -4.33 -18.78 -1.01
C ARG A 49 -4.89 -17.37 -0.83
N PHE A 50 -6.19 -17.21 -1.03
CA PHE A 50 -6.92 -15.96 -0.80
C PHE A 50 -7.66 -15.98 0.54
N ASP A 51 -7.39 -14.99 1.39
CA ASP A 51 -8.19 -14.65 2.57
C ASP A 51 -8.77 -13.24 2.40
N GLY A 52 -10.07 -13.09 2.62
CA GLY A 52 -10.78 -11.84 2.38
C GLY A 52 -11.68 -11.48 3.54
N GLN A 53 -11.32 -10.42 4.25
CA GLN A 53 -12.12 -9.81 5.30
C GLN A 53 -12.91 -8.65 4.71
N GLY A 54 -14.24 -8.80 4.72
CA GLY A 54 -15.14 -7.71 4.35
C GLY A 54 -15.05 -6.56 5.36
N ARG A 55 -15.67 -5.43 5.02
CA ARG A 55 -15.81 -4.30 5.97
C ARG A 55 -16.56 -4.75 7.21
N SER A 56 -15.97 -4.59 8.39
CA SER A 56 -16.58 -4.88 9.70
C SER A 56 -16.22 -3.80 10.70
N GLY A 57 -17.12 -3.46 11.63
CA GLY A 57 -16.77 -2.65 12.81
C GLY A 57 -16.21 -1.24 12.56
N GLY A 58 -16.30 -0.71 11.34
CA GLY A 58 -15.54 0.48 11.00
C GLY A 58 -14.05 0.20 10.81
N ASP A 59 -13.74 -0.90 10.12
CA ASP A 59 -12.44 -1.16 9.50
C ASP A 59 -12.59 -1.24 7.97
N PRO A 60 -11.55 -0.84 7.21
CA PRO A 60 -11.52 -1.03 5.77
C PRO A 60 -11.53 -2.53 5.42
N ALA A 61 -12.03 -2.87 4.23
CA ALA A 61 -11.91 -4.24 3.73
C ALA A 61 -10.44 -4.58 3.52
N ARG A 62 -10.08 -5.82 3.85
CA ARG A 62 -8.71 -6.33 3.74
C ARG A 62 -8.71 -7.62 2.94
N PHE A 63 -7.81 -7.70 1.97
CA PHE A 63 -7.58 -8.92 1.19
C PHE A 63 -6.12 -9.32 1.35
N THR A 64 -5.89 -10.59 1.63
CA THR A 64 -4.55 -11.16 1.78
C THR A 64 -4.42 -12.33 0.81
N LEU A 65 -3.40 -12.30 -0.04
CA LEU A 65 -3.02 -13.41 -0.91
C LEU A 65 -1.68 -13.95 -0.39
N SER A 66 -1.59 -15.26 -0.17
CA SER A 66 -0.41 -15.90 0.42
C SER A 66 0.03 -17.11 -0.38
N GLY A 67 1.33 -17.24 -0.66
CA GLY A 67 1.93 -18.43 -1.27
C GLY A 67 2.70 -19.22 -0.23
N ASP A 68 2.21 -20.41 0.12
CA ASP A 68 2.79 -21.20 1.22
C ASP A 68 4.23 -21.67 0.90
N GLU A 69 4.51 -22.00 -0.36
CA GLU A 69 5.84 -22.46 -0.80
C GLU A 69 6.84 -21.31 -0.95
N THR A 70 6.39 -20.15 -1.41
CA THR A 70 7.25 -19.00 -1.70
C THR A 70 7.42 -18.05 -0.51
N GLY A 71 6.55 -18.16 0.49
CA GLY A 71 6.41 -17.19 1.59
C GLY A 71 5.92 -15.81 1.11
N LEU A 72 5.45 -15.70 -0.14
CA LEU A 72 4.90 -14.46 -0.70
C LEU A 72 3.63 -14.08 0.05
N VAL A 73 3.54 -12.81 0.46
CA VAL A 73 2.32 -12.23 1.04
C VAL A 73 1.98 -10.93 0.33
N ILE A 74 0.75 -10.82 -0.15
CA ILE A 74 0.17 -9.60 -0.72
C ILE A 74 -0.99 -9.17 0.17
N ASP A 75 -0.84 -8.05 0.86
CA ASP A 75 -1.87 -7.43 1.68
C ASP A 75 -2.45 -6.20 0.97
N ILE A 76 -3.74 -6.18 0.74
CA ILE A 76 -4.47 -5.06 0.13
C ILE A 76 -5.48 -4.53 1.16
N ILE A 77 -5.28 -3.29 1.61
CA ILE A 77 -6.20 -2.57 2.49
C ILE A 77 -6.97 -1.56 1.65
N ARG A 78 -8.29 -1.72 1.55
CA ARG A 78 -9.13 -0.87 0.71
C ARG A 78 -9.25 0.54 1.28
N SER A 79 -9.26 1.53 0.38
CA SER A 79 -9.59 2.89 0.76
C SER A 79 -11.03 2.99 1.29
N GLN A 80 -11.24 3.88 2.26
CA GLN A 80 -12.55 4.07 2.86
C GLN A 80 -12.78 5.53 3.24
N SER A 81 -13.84 6.12 2.70
CA SER A 81 -14.35 7.41 3.15
C SER A 81 -15.45 7.22 4.19
N ARG A 82 -15.37 7.94 5.31
CA ARG A 82 -16.42 8.02 6.32
C ARG A 82 -16.87 9.46 6.48
N LYS A 83 -18.18 9.65 6.60
CA LYS A 83 -18.77 10.93 6.99
C LYS A 83 -19.01 10.92 8.49
N SER A 84 -18.41 11.85 9.22
CA SER A 84 -18.61 12.03 10.66
C SER A 84 -18.79 13.51 10.96
N GLY A 85 -19.93 13.88 11.55
CA GLY A 85 -20.18 15.26 12.00
C GLY A 85 -20.09 16.33 10.89
N GLY A 86 -20.47 16.01 9.65
CA GLY A 86 -20.38 16.94 8.51
C GLY A 86 -19.03 16.93 7.77
N THR A 87 -17.98 16.36 8.35
CA THR A 87 -16.66 16.22 7.73
C THR A 87 -16.48 14.82 7.14
N THR A 88 -15.95 14.74 5.92
CA THR A 88 -15.56 13.48 5.28
C THR A 88 -14.11 13.17 5.63
N ARG A 89 -13.88 12.13 6.44
CA ARG A 89 -12.54 11.58 6.71
C ARG A 89 -12.30 10.40 5.77
N SER A 90 -11.25 10.49 4.95
CA SER A 90 -10.81 9.39 4.09
C SER A 90 -9.63 8.66 4.71
N ILE A 91 -9.75 7.34 4.84
CA ILE A 91 -8.67 6.42 5.15
C ILE A 91 -8.08 5.99 3.80
N PRO A 92 -6.82 6.32 3.50
CA PRO A 92 -6.19 5.91 2.25
C PRO A 92 -6.05 4.39 2.20
N GLY A 93 -6.18 3.83 1.00
CA GLY A 93 -5.89 2.42 0.76
C GLY A 93 -4.39 2.15 0.65
N SER A 94 -3.98 0.90 0.71
CA SER A 94 -2.60 0.49 0.50
C SER A 94 -2.51 -0.95 0.00
N THR A 95 -1.40 -1.24 -0.69
CA THR A 95 -1.00 -2.59 -1.07
C THR A 95 0.43 -2.81 -0.59
N ARG A 96 0.66 -3.93 0.09
CA ARG A 96 1.98 -4.38 0.51
C ARG A 96 2.25 -5.74 -0.10
N ILE A 97 3.42 -5.91 -0.70
CA ILE A 97 3.93 -7.20 -1.13
C ILE A 97 5.14 -7.51 -0.27
N SER A 98 5.29 -8.76 0.17
CA SER A 98 6.38 -9.18 1.04
C SER A 98 6.87 -10.54 0.60
N LEU A 99 8.19 -10.68 0.52
CA LEU A 99 8.91 -11.90 0.19
C LEU A 99 9.95 -12.14 1.30
N PRO A 100 10.14 -13.40 1.75
CA PRO A 100 11.00 -13.69 2.89
C PRO A 100 12.49 -13.49 2.58
N ASP A 101 12.88 -13.50 1.31
CA ASP A 101 14.24 -13.32 0.83
C ASP A 101 14.25 -12.35 -0.37
N PRO A 102 15.38 -11.69 -0.67
CA PRO A 102 16.59 -11.61 0.14
C PRO A 102 16.37 -10.87 1.47
N ARG A 103 17.26 -11.10 2.44
CA ARG A 103 17.23 -10.45 3.76
C ARG A 103 18.48 -9.60 3.93
N PHE A 104 18.34 -8.50 4.65
CA PHE A 104 19.47 -7.69 5.09
C PHE A 104 19.66 -7.87 6.60
N ALA A 105 20.55 -8.80 6.97
CA ALA A 105 20.77 -9.18 8.36
C ALA A 105 21.37 -8.02 9.18
N GLY A 106 20.78 -7.70 10.33
CA GLY A 106 21.22 -6.58 11.16
C GLY A 106 20.95 -5.21 10.53
N GLY A 107 20.13 -5.14 9.49
CA GLY A 107 19.88 -3.90 8.79
C GLY A 107 18.49 -3.73 8.20
N LEU A 108 18.28 -2.49 7.78
CA LEU A 108 17.13 -2.04 7.03
C LEU A 108 17.67 -1.15 5.94
N ALA A 109 17.24 -1.33 4.70
CA ALA A 109 17.44 -0.41 3.60
C ALA A 109 16.07 0.00 3.05
N VAL A 110 15.82 1.30 2.92
CA VAL A 110 14.59 1.86 2.35
C VAL A 110 14.94 2.59 1.07
N TYR A 111 14.25 2.23 -0.02
CA TYR A 111 14.41 2.76 -1.38
C TYR A 111 13.08 3.37 -1.85
N SER A 112 13.12 4.58 -2.41
CA SER A 112 11.94 5.29 -2.95
C SER A 112 12.25 5.86 -4.33
N ALA A 113 11.27 5.90 -5.24
CA ALA A 113 11.51 6.21 -6.65
C ALA A 113 12.05 7.62 -6.93
N HIS A 114 11.70 8.66 -6.16
CA HIS A 114 12.16 10.04 -6.39
C HIS A 114 12.38 10.84 -5.08
N HIS A 115 13.39 11.71 -5.08
CA HIS A 115 13.52 12.85 -4.18
C HIS A 115 12.63 14.00 -4.68
N ASP A 116 11.51 14.28 -4.01
CA ASP A 116 11.23 15.70 -3.78
C ASP A 116 12.30 16.18 -2.79
N PRO A 117 13.14 17.18 -3.12
CA PRO A 117 14.16 17.70 -2.20
C PRO A 117 13.57 18.12 -0.84
N ALA A 118 12.30 18.54 -0.80
CA ALA A 118 11.59 18.81 0.45
C ALA A 118 11.31 17.52 1.24
N THR A 119 11.09 16.39 0.57
CA THR A 119 10.89 15.08 1.19
C THR A 119 12.21 14.46 1.67
N ALA A 120 13.33 14.70 0.97
CA ALA A 120 14.66 14.33 1.45
C ALA A 120 15.09 15.18 2.64
N ALA A 121 14.85 16.49 2.59
CA ALA A 121 15.04 17.39 3.73
C ALA A 121 14.11 17.02 4.89
N ALA A 122 12.85 16.64 4.62
CA ALA A 122 11.93 16.15 5.63
C ALA A 122 12.36 14.78 6.16
N ALA A 123 12.91 13.87 5.35
CA ALA A 123 13.45 12.60 5.80
C ALA A 123 14.70 12.81 6.68
N SER A 124 15.60 13.71 6.30
CA SER A 124 16.77 14.12 7.09
C SER A 124 16.40 14.89 8.37
N GLN A 125 15.36 15.73 8.32
CA GLN A 125 14.79 16.41 9.50
C GLN A 125 14.07 15.41 10.40
N LEU A 126 13.33 14.47 9.82
CA LEU A 126 12.70 13.38 10.55
C LEU A 126 13.78 12.48 11.18
N LEU A 127 14.91 12.21 10.51
CA LEU A 127 16.11 11.57 11.05
C LEU A 127 16.67 12.31 12.26
N GLY A 128 16.73 13.64 12.24
CA GLY A 128 17.06 14.46 13.41
C GLY A 128 15.98 14.47 14.51
N ILE A 129 14.71 14.17 14.18
CA ILE A 129 13.58 14.09 15.12
C ILE A 129 13.40 12.64 15.66
N PHE A 130 14.09 11.63 15.09
CA PHE A 130 13.99 10.22 15.51
C PHE A 130 14.70 9.88 16.83
N ASP A 131 15.33 10.86 17.47
CA ASP A 131 15.75 10.75 18.87
C ASP A 131 14.59 10.82 19.86
N ASN A 132 13.37 11.13 19.39
CA ASN A 132 12.18 11.21 20.26
C ASN A 132 11.23 10.01 20.05
N ASP A 133 10.71 9.44 21.15
CA ASP A 133 9.93 8.19 21.17
C ASP A 133 8.61 8.27 20.37
N LEU A 134 8.03 9.47 20.27
CA LEU A 134 6.80 9.73 19.49
C LEU A 134 7.05 9.54 17.98
N SER A 135 8.19 10.00 17.48
CA SER A 135 8.61 9.91 16.09
C SER A 135 8.84 8.46 15.68
N ARG A 136 9.51 7.69 16.55
CA ARG A 136 9.70 6.25 16.39
C ARG A 136 8.37 5.49 16.34
N SER A 137 7.40 5.89 17.17
CA SER A 137 6.04 5.32 17.17
C SER A 137 5.26 5.62 15.88
N LEU A 138 5.43 6.81 15.31
CA LEU A 138 4.81 7.16 14.03
C LEU A 138 5.47 6.44 12.86
N LEU A 139 6.81 6.33 12.83
CA LEU A 139 7.50 5.57 11.80
C LEU A 139 7.28 4.08 11.93
N SER A 140 7.20 3.52 13.13
CA SER A 140 6.88 2.11 13.32
C SER A 140 5.49 1.76 12.75
N ARG A 141 4.53 2.71 12.79
CA ARG A 141 3.24 2.56 12.09
C ARG A 141 3.36 2.64 10.56
N VAL A 142 4.34 3.38 10.04
CA VAL A 142 4.53 3.57 8.60
C VAL A 142 5.39 2.45 8.00
N ILE A 143 6.54 2.18 8.58
CA ILE A 143 7.53 1.24 8.05
C ILE A 143 7.23 -0.18 8.55
N GLY A 144 6.71 -0.30 9.77
CA GLY A 144 6.43 -1.57 10.47
C GLY A 144 7.04 -1.55 11.87
N ALA A 145 6.37 -2.17 12.84
CA ALA A 145 6.83 -2.22 14.23
C ALA A 145 8.17 -2.94 14.37
N GLU A 146 8.41 -3.90 13.47
CA GLU A 146 9.61 -4.71 13.39
C GLU A 146 10.89 -3.92 13.07
N TYR A 147 10.77 -2.69 12.56
CA TYR A 147 11.92 -1.89 12.15
C TYR A 147 12.41 -0.90 13.20
N GLY A 148 11.67 -0.74 14.31
CA GLY A 148 11.93 0.27 15.33
C GLY A 148 13.34 0.21 15.93
N THR A 149 13.91 -0.99 16.05
CA THR A 149 15.24 -1.22 16.65
C THR A 149 16.39 -0.63 15.82
N HIS A 150 16.22 -0.55 14.50
CA HIS A 150 17.27 -0.12 13.56
C HIS A 150 17.11 1.35 13.12
N LEU A 151 15.96 1.98 13.40
CA LEU A 151 15.67 3.35 12.95
C LEU A 151 16.70 4.38 13.43
N GLY A 152 17.19 4.25 14.67
CA GLY A 152 18.19 5.16 15.23
C GLY A 152 19.60 5.00 14.64
N GLN A 153 19.82 3.96 13.82
CA GLN A 153 21.10 3.66 13.18
C GLN A 153 21.07 3.92 11.67
N LEU A 154 19.93 4.38 11.13
CA LEU A 154 19.80 4.67 9.70
C LEU A 154 20.66 5.88 9.32
N GLN A 155 21.53 5.68 8.34
CA GLN A 155 22.32 6.70 7.68
C GLN A 155 21.81 6.87 6.26
N ALA A 156 21.90 8.09 5.74
CA ALA A 156 21.64 8.34 4.33
C ALA A 156 22.87 7.94 3.52
N PHE A 157 22.67 7.12 2.49
CA PHE A 157 23.69 6.77 1.51
C PHE A 157 23.37 7.44 0.17
N ASP A 158 24.40 7.76 -0.59
CA ASP A 158 24.26 8.39 -1.89
C ASP A 158 23.47 7.47 -2.85
N ALA A 159 22.63 8.10 -3.67
CA ALA A 159 21.87 7.41 -4.68
C ALA A 159 22.81 6.82 -5.76
N PRO A 160 22.46 5.67 -6.38
CA PRO A 160 23.19 5.16 -7.52
C PRO A 160 23.18 6.19 -8.68
N PRO A 161 24.25 6.25 -9.50
CA PRO A 161 24.31 7.19 -10.61
C PRO A 161 23.11 7.08 -11.55
N GLY A 162 22.44 8.21 -11.83
CA GLY A 162 21.33 8.28 -12.79
C GLY A 162 19.94 7.94 -12.21
N LEU A 163 19.83 7.66 -10.91
CA LEU A 163 18.58 7.25 -10.28
C LEU A 163 18.27 8.16 -9.08
N ALA A 164 17.03 8.64 -8.98
CA ALA A 164 16.59 9.54 -7.91
C ALA A 164 16.16 8.75 -6.65
N VAL A 165 16.96 7.78 -6.23
CA VAL A 165 16.62 6.87 -5.13
C VAL A 165 17.23 7.32 -3.82
N THR A 166 16.39 7.56 -2.80
CA THR A 166 16.87 7.72 -1.43
C THR A 166 17.26 6.36 -0.87
N ILE A 167 18.46 6.22 -0.30
CA ILE A 167 18.85 5.03 0.46
C ILE A 167 19.00 5.42 1.92
N LEU A 168 18.13 4.89 2.78
CA LEU A 168 18.31 4.95 4.22
C LEU A 168 18.68 3.57 4.72
N ALA A 169 19.89 3.41 5.26
CA ALA A 169 20.35 2.11 5.71
C ALA A 169 21.21 2.11 6.99
N THR A 170 21.25 0.99 7.71
CA THR A 170 22.12 0.85 8.90
C THR A 170 23.58 0.58 8.53
N ALA A 171 23.81 0.02 7.34
CA ALA A 171 25.10 -0.21 6.73
C ALA A 171 24.95 -0.02 5.21
N ASP A 172 26.05 0.21 4.51
CA ASP A 172 26.05 0.46 3.06
C ASP A 172 25.44 -0.74 2.31
N PRO A 173 24.22 -0.61 1.76
CA PRO A 173 23.56 -1.74 1.12
C PRO A 173 24.06 -1.95 -0.31
N ALA A 174 24.80 -0.99 -0.90
CA ALA A 174 25.36 -1.12 -2.25
C ALA A 174 26.46 -2.20 -2.32
N GLN A 175 27.01 -2.60 -1.18
CA GLN A 175 27.99 -3.69 -1.09
C GLN A 175 27.35 -5.08 -1.15
N GLN A 176 26.04 -5.18 -0.90
CA GLN A 176 25.33 -6.46 -0.78
C GLN A 176 24.25 -6.65 -1.85
N PHE A 177 23.71 -5.56 -2.41
CA PHE A 177 22.54 -5.61 -3.28
C PHE A 177 22.74 -4.77 -4.54
N ASP A 178 22.20 -5.26 -5.67
CA ASP A 178 22.12 -4.52 -6.93
C ASP A 178 21.11 -3.37 -6.79
N THR A 179 21.60 -2.21 -6.37
CA THR A 179 20.78 -1.00 -6.19
C THR A 179 20.24 -0.45 -7.52
N ALA A 180 20.89 -0.75 -8.65
CA ALA A 180 20.38 -0.41 -9.97
C ALA A 180 19.14 -1.26 -10.32
N ALA A 181 19.15 -2.56 -10.02
CA ALA A 181 17.96 -3.41 -10.16
C ALA A 181 16.76 -2.89 -9.35
N ILE A 182 16.99 -2.44 -8.11
CA ILE A 182 15.94 -1.90 -7.24
C ILE A 182 15.33 -0.65 -7.86
N ALA A 183 16.17 0.23 -8.39
CA ALA A 183 15.71 1.47 -9.00
C ALA A 183 14.97 1.24 -10.33
N GLU A 184 15.45 0.30 -11.17
CA GLU A 184 14.72 -0.15 -12.36
C GLU A 184 13.34 -0.70 -12.00
N ALA A 185 13.26 -1.54 -10.97
CA ALA A 185 11.99 -2.06 -10.48
C ALA A 185 11.05 -0.93 -10.02
N LEU A 186 11.55 0.02 -9.21
CA LEU A 186 10.79 1.18 -8.77
C LEU A 186 10.26 2.03 -9.94
N ALA A 187 11.05 2.21 -11.00
CA ALA A 187 10.65 2.97 -12.18
C ALA A 187 9.49 2.32 -12.95
N THR A 188 9.38 0.99 -12.92
CA THR A 188 8.27 0.25 -13.60
C THR A 188 6.99 0.18 -12.78
N ILE A 189 7.08 0.35 -11.46
CA ILE A 189 5.93 0.24 -10.57
C ILE A 189 5.04 1.48 -10.71
N PRO A 190 3.71 1.35 -10.75
CA PRO A 190 2.81 2.50 -10.89
C PRO A 190 2.98 3.52 -9.74
N HIS A 191 3.19 4.79 -10.11
CA HIS A 191 3.34 5.88 -9.16
C HIS A 191 1.98 6.54 -8.88
N HIS A 192 1.73 6.90 -7.62
CA HIS A 192 0.53 7.64 -7.24
C HIS A 192 0.91 9.06 -6.80
N ARG A 193 0.18 10.08 -7.27
CA ARG A 193 0.48 11.51 -7.07
C ARG A 193 0.72 11.95 -5.62
N LYS A 194 0.25 11.18 -4.63
CA LYS A 194 0.31 11.53 -3.20
C LYS A 194 1.29 10.71 -2.40
N ALA A 195 1.85 9.64 -2.96
CA ALA A 195 2.79 8.79 -2.27
C ALA A 195 3.51 7.85 -3.23
N GLU A 196 4.83 7.84 -3.10
CA GLU A 196 5.75 7.07 -3.93
C GLU A 196 5.75 5.58 -3.54
N PRO A 197 5.99 4.68 -4.50
CA PRO A 197 6.30 3.30 -4.18
C PRO A 197 7.61 3.22 -3.39
N MET A 198 7.64 2.33 -2.41
CA MET A 198 8.82 2.12 -1.58
C MET A 198 9.19 0.64 -1.54
N ILE A 199 10.46 0.34 -1.75
CA ILE A 199 11.03 -0.98 -1.52
C ILE A 199 11.79 -0.95 -0.20
N LEU A 200 11.51 -1.90 0.67
CA LEU A 200 12.17 -2.08 1.95
C LEU A 200 12.88 -3.42 1.93
N LEU A 201 14.12 -3.44 2.40
CA LEU A 201 14.90 -4.66 2.53
C LEU A 201 15.42 -4.73 3.95
N GLY A 202 15.02 -5.74 4.70
CA GLY A 202 15.45 -5.88 6.09
C GLY A 202 15.55 -7.34 6.52
N GLU A 203 15.60 -7.57 7.83
CA GLU A 203 15.74 -8.92 8.39
C GLU A 203 14.58 -9.86 8.04
N THR A 204 13.39 -9.29 7.83
CA THR A 204 12.17 -10.05 7.46
C THR A 204 12.01 -10.25 5.95
N GLY A 205 12.99 -9.78 5.16
CA GLY A 205 13.03 -9.96 3.72
C GLY A 205 12.77 -8.68 2.93
N LEU A 206 12.37 -8.86 1.67
CA LEU A 206 12.09 -7.82 0.71
C LEU A 206 10.60 -7.46 0.75
N LYS A 207 10.27 -6.18 0.89
CA LYS A 207 8.89 -5.68 0.90
C LYS A 207 8.70 -4.54 -0.08
N LEU A 208 7.60 -4.56 -0.82
CA LEU A 208 7.12 -3.43 -1.61
C LEU A 208 5.91 -2.82 -0.91
N ARG A 209 5.91 -1.51 -0.74
CA ARG A 209 4.79 -0.75 -0.21
C ARG A 209 4.28 0.23 -1.26
N LEU A 210 2.98 0.17 -1.50
CA LEU A 210 2.22 1.05 -2.37
C LEU A 210 1.14 1.74 -1.54
N ALA A 211 1.05 3.05 -1.64
CA ALA A 211 0.05 3.85 -0.93
C ALA A 211 -1.30 3.94 -1.66
N GLN A 212 -1.66 2.85 -2.35
CA GLN A 212 -2.90 2.71 -3.11
C GLN A 212 -3.40 1.27 -2.99
N ASP A 213 -4.73 1.09 -3.00
CA ASP A 213 -5.37 -0.23 -2.96
C ASP A 213 -5.47 -0.84 -4.37
N ILE A 214 -4.38 -1.46 -4.82
CA ILE A 214 -4.33 -2.17 -6.10
C ILE A 214 -5.28 -3.36 -6.04
N THR A 215 -6.37 -3.26 -6.80
CA THR A 215 -7.42 -4.30 -6.90
C THR A 215 -7.64 -4.76 -8.33
N ASP A 216 -7.01 -4.09 -9.28
CA ASP A 216 -6.94 -4.52 -10.67
C ASP A 216 -5.91 -5.63 -10.79
N THR A 217 -6.34 -6.78 -11.31
CA THR A 217 -5.51 -8.00 -11.33
C THR A 217 -4.41 -7.95 -12.38
N GLU A 218 -4.61 -7.21 -13.47
CA GLU A 218 -3.58 -7.00 -14.50
C GLU A 218 -2.44 -6.14 -13.96
N THR A 219 -2.77 -5.04 -13.30
CA THR A 219 -1.79 -4.20 -12.61
C THR A 219 -1.07 -4.98 -11.50
N LEU A 220 -1.80 -5.77 -10.71
CA LEU A 220 -1.21 -6.58 -9.66
C LEU A 220 -0.27 -7.66 -10.22
N ALA A 221 -0.62 -8.27 -11.36
CA ALA A 221 0.24 -9.22 -12.08
C ALA A 221 1.56 -8.56 -12.48
N GLY A 222 1.51 -7.41 -13.16
CA GLY A 222 2.71 -6.70 -13.59
C GLY A 222 3.62 -6.31 -12.43
N ILE A 223 3.04 -5.81 -11.32
CA ILE A 223 3.81 -5.49 -10.12
C ILE A 223 4.47 -6.75 -9.52
N LEU A 224 3.74 -7.85 -9.43
CA LEU A 224 4.25 -9.09 -8.87
C LEU A 224 5.39 -9.66 -9.73
N ASP A 225 5.25 -9.59 -11.05
CA ASP A 225 6.26 -10.08 -12.00
C ASP A 225 7.54 -9.24 -11.90
N THR A 226 7.42 -7.90 -11.86
CA THR A 226 8.54 -6.99 -11.57
C THR A 226 9.21 -7.33 -10.23
N PHE A 227 8.44 -7.53 -9.17
CA PHE A 227 8.98 -7.73 -7.83
C PHE A 227 9.64 -9.10 -7.66
N THR A 228 9.14 -10.13 -8.35
CA THR A 228 9.74 -11.48 -8.39
C THR A 228 11.02 -11.49 -9.23
N ALA A 229 11.04 -10.75 -10.34
CA ALA A 229 12.25 -10.55 -11.14
C ALA A 229 13.33 -9.82 -10.33
N LEU A 230 12.95 -8.78 -9.58
CA LEU A 230 13.85 -8.10 -8.66
C LEU A 230 14.40 -9.05 -7.60
N GLN A 231 13.55 -9.82 -6.93
CA GLN A 231 13.98 -10.80 -5.93
C GLN A 231 15.05 -11.73 -6.49
N SER A 232 14.88 -12.22 -7.71
CA SER A 232 15.81 -13.14 -8.37
C SER A 232 17.17 -12.50 -8.67
N ARG A 233 17.22 -11.18 -8.89
CA ARG A 233 18.48 -10.42 -9.11
C ARG A 233 19.21 -10.06 -7.84
N LEU A 234 18.50 -10.03 -6.70
CA LEU A 234 19.04 -9.66 -5.40
C LEU A 234 19.43 -10.87 -4.53
N ARG A 235 19.24 -12.09 -5.04
CA ARG A 235 19.74 -13.33 -4.44
C ARG A 235 21.14 -13.63 -4.95
#